data_AF-A0A2V8M1R9-F1
#
_entry.id   AF-A0A2V8M1R9-F1
#
_cell.length_a   1.000
_cell.length_b   1.000
_cell.length_c   1.000
_cell.angle_alpha   90.00
_cell.angle_beta   90.00
_cell.angle_gamma   90.00
#
_symmetry.space_group_name_H-M   'P 1'
#
loop_
_entity.id
_entity.type
_entity.pdbx_description
1 polymer ?
#
loop_
_entity_poly.entity_id
_entity_poly.type
_entity_poly.pdbx_seq_one_letter_code
_entity_poly.pdbx_strand_id
1 'polypeptide(L)'
;MLKTIVLLMLSTFALSSGASGCHAKQNTVPNQTPNTEASTKALKVLAEGFHSAITHPFIAVIRDAVTYGELMKLDNTLPKLEAEFFKSNAVIAAYLGTRNTGGYSVDIKWGTALSVGRTPAKPFAYIEEKAPAKAVMVPQMITSPFKVVSLEVNPTENIMVASDSAWQQTRRRYRVTSGTFKMSGGFAGTTEQFGLTGNLRVLVREGNLATFFISVFNSDSAKKPRSLDDFTTGVIDTNGHLTINKLTAGSLVDSPNSGLKVSGAFSSG
;
A
#
# COMPACT_ATOMS: atom_id res chain seq x y z
N MET A 1 -15.38 -24.56 2.23
CA MET A 1 -15.23 -24.28 0.79
C MET A 1 -13.99 -23.41 0.60
N LEU A 2 -12.96 -23.95 -0.05
CA LEU A 2 -11.66 -23.31 -0.24
C LEU A 2 -11.74 -22.43 -1.50
N LYS A 3 -11.66 -21.11 -1.36
CA LYS A 3 -11.62 -20.20 -2.51
C LYS A 3 -10.17 -20.03 -2.97
N THR A 4 -9.91 -20.30 -4.24
CA THR A 4 -8.57 -20.23 -4.84
C THR A 4 -8.39 -18.89 -5.54
N ILE A 5 -7.23 -18.26 -5.37
CA ILE A 5 -6.85 -17.03 -6.09
C ILE A 5 -5.61 -17.36 -6.92
N VAL A 6 -5.67 -17.12 -8.23
CA VAL A 6 -4.50 -17.21 -9.12
C VAL A 6 -3.99 -15.81 -9.37
N LEU A 7 -2.69 -15.59 -9.15
CA LEU A 7 -2.04 -14.29 -9.23
C LEU A 7 -0.76 -14.38 -10.07
N LEU A 8 -0.68 -13.59 -11.14
CA LEU A 8 0.46 -13.49 -12.05
C LEU A 8 1.10 -12.11 -11.90
N MET A 9 2.39 -12.05 -11.56
CA MET A 9 3.15 -10.81 -11.41
C MET A 9 4.17 -10.67 -12.54
N LEU A 10 4.17 -9.55 -13.25
CA LEU A 10 5.13 -9.23 -14.31
C LEU A 10 5.93 -7.96 -13.92
N SER A 11 7.24 -7.97 -14.16
CA SER A 11 8.10 -6.79 -14.08
C SER A 11 8.34 -6.18 -15.47
N THR A 12 8.40 -4.86 -15.57
CA THR A 12 8.73 -4.13 -16.82
C THR A 12 9.97 -3.28 -16.63
N PHE A 13 11.04 -3.51 -17.38
CA PHE A 13 12.23 -2.66 -17.35
C PHE A 13 12.09 -1.51 -18.36
N ALA A 14 12.19 -0.26 -17.90
CA ALA A 14 12.38 0.90 -18.76
C ALA A 14 13.84 1.36 -18.60
N LEU A 15 14.62 1.27 -19.67
CA LEU A 15 15.99 1.78 -19.73
C LEU A 15 15.94 3.23 -20.20
N SER A 16 16.24 4.20 -19.32
CA SER A 16 16.53 5.58 -19.73
C SER A 16 18.04 5.80 -19.70
N SER A 17 18.65 5.94 -20.88
CA SER A 17 20.03 6.38 -21.06
C SER A 17 20.10 7.91 -20.97
N GLY A 18 20.80 8.44 -19.96
CA GLY A 18 21.07 9.88 -19.80
C GLY A 18 22.53 10.11 -19.40
N ALA A 19 23.22 10.93 -20.19
CA ALA A 19 24.67 11.12 -20.20
C ALA A 19 25.22 11.99 -19.04
N SER A 20 26.51 11.81 -18.80
CA SER A 20 27.37 12.49 -17.82
C SER A 20 27.54 14.00 -18.02
N GLY A 21 27.79 14.73 -16.93
CA GLY A 21 28.38 16.08 -16.94
C GLY A 21 28.92 16.48 -15.55
N CYS A 22 30.23 16.73 -15.46
CA CYS A 22 30.96 17.21 -14.28
C CYS A 22 31.13 18.75 -14.28
N HIS A 23 31.63 19.29 -13.15
CA HIS A 23 32.10 20.67 -12.81
C HIS A 23 31.07 21.51 -12.01
N ALA A 24 31.41 22.28 -10.97
CA ALA A 24 32.64 22.55 -10.20
C ALA A 24 32.26 23.22 -8.85
N LYS A 25 33.23 23.30 -7.92
CA LYS A 25 33.17 23.80 -6.52
C LYS A 25 32.99 25.32 -6.39
N GLN A 26 32.35 25.77 -5.30
CA GLN A 26 32.70 27.02 -4.59
C GLN A 26 32.31 26.99 -3.09
N ASN A 27 33.22 27.50 -2.24
CA ASN A 27 33.19 27.58 -0.77
C ASN A 27 32.11 28.59 -0.26
N THR A 28 31.63 28.69 1.00
CA THR A 28 32.33 28.81 2.32
C THR A 28 31.30 28.90 3.51
N VAL A 29 31.58 28.23 4.66
CA VAL A 29 31.48 28.65 6.11
C VAL A 29 30.10 28.81 6.83
N PRO A 30 29.93 28.54 8.17
CA PRO A 30 30.39 27.45 9.03
C PRO A 30 29.25 26.68 9.75
N ASN A 31 29.58 25.43 10.06
CA ASN A 31 28.95 24.45 10.97
C ASN A 31 27.99 25.00 12.07
N GLN A 32 26.69 25.02 11.78
CA GLN A 32 25.65 24.83 12.80
C GLN A 32 25.35 23.34 12.88
N THR A 33 25.48 22.79 14.07
CA THR A 33 25.21 21.40 14.42
C THR A 33 23.88 20.94 13.81
N PRO A 34 23.85 19.98 12.88
CA PRO A 34 22.59 19.47 12.35
C PRO A 34 21.96 18.64 13.47
N ASN A 35 20.95 19.20 14.14
CA ASN A 35 19.91 18.36 14.70
C ASN A 35 19.37 17.57 13.51
N THR A 36 19.72 16.29 13.47
CA THR A 36 19.16 15.35 12.51
C THR A 36 17.73 15.09 12.95
N GLU A 37 16.85 16.06 12.71
CA GLU A 37 15.44 15.76 12.53
C GLU A 37 15.38 14.94 11.25
N ALA A 38 15.22 13.63 11.43
CA ALA A 38 14.89 12.73 10.34
C ALA A 38 13.74 13.37 9.57
N SER A 39 14.00 13.77 8.32
CA SER A 39 13.01 14.31 7.40
C SER A 39 11.87 13.31 7.32
N THR A 40 10.82 13.57 8.10
CA THR A 40 9.64 12.75 8.16
C THR A 40 8.83 13.17 6.94
N LYS A 41 8.90 12.36 5.87
CA LYS A 41 8.03 12.48 4.69
C LYS A 41 6.61 12.81 5.17
N ALA A 42 6.19 14.06 4.98
CA ALA A 42 5.04 14.59 5.68
C ALA A 42 3.75 14.03 5.07
N LEU A 43 2.86 13.51 5.93
CA LEU A 43 1.50 13.19 5.53
C LEU A 43 0.73 14.48 5.22
N LYS A 44 0.11 14.55 4.05
CA LYS A 44 -0.81 15.63 3.68
C LYS A 44 -2.23 15.10 3.64
N VAL A 45 -3.14 15.75 4.37
CA VAL A 45 -4.57 15.41 4.32
C VAL A 45 -5.15 15.88 2.99
N LEU A 46 -5.81 14.97 2.28
CA LEU A 46 -6.52 15.25 1.02
C LEU A 46 -8.00 15.49 1.27
N ALA A 47 -8.60 14.71 2.17
CA ALA A 47 -9.98 14.84 2.61
C ALA A 47 -10.15 14.17 3.97
N GLU A 48 -11.05 14.69 4.79
CA GLU A 48 -11.51 14.04 6.01
C GLU A 48 -12.93 14.49 6.33
N GLY A 49 -13.67 13.66 7.05
CA GLY A 49 -15.05 13.98 7.39
C GLY A 49 -15.74 12.87 8.15
N PHE A 50 -17.01 13.12 8.46
CA PHE A 50 -17.89 12.19 9.19
C PHE A 50 -19.12 11.75 8.37
N HIS A 51 -19.17 12.11 7.09
CA HIS A 51 -20.19 11.67 6.12
C HIS A 51 -19.51 11.26 4.81
N SER A 52 -19.61 9.99 4.47
CA SER A 52 -19.04 9.34 3.30
C SER A 52 -20.08 8.36 2.76
N ALA A 53 -20.10 8.14 1.45
CA ALA A 53 -20.96 7.13 0.84
C ALA A 53 -20.48 5.69 1.16
N ILE A 54 -19.24 5.51 1.63
CA ILE A 54 -18.68 4.21 2.02
C ILE A 54 -19.12 3.87 3.44
N THR A 55 -20.04 2.91 3.54
CA THR A 55 -20.72 2.53 4.79
C THR A 55 -20.12 1.30 5.48
N HIS A 56 -19.12 0.66 4.87
CA HIS A 56 -18.38 -0.45 5.47
C HIS A 56 -16.94 -0.04 5.83
N PRO A 57 -16.34 -0.61 6.90
CA PRO A 57 -14.94 -0.36 7.21
C PRO A 57 -14.04 -0.77 6.04
N PHE A 58 -13.30 0.19 5.48
CA PHE A 58 -12.47 0.00 4.29
C PHE A 58 -11.15 0.75 4.42
N ILE A 59 -10.05 0.12 4.00
CA ILE A 59 -8.73 0.75 3.90
C ILE A 59 -8.24 0.55 2.47
N ALA A 60 -7.75 1.61 1.83
CA ALA A 60 -7.11 1.56 0.53
C ALA A 60 -5.70 2.14 0.63
N VAL A 61 -4.73 1.45 0.02
CA VAL A 61 -3.38 1.96 -0.29
C VAL A 61 -3.23 2.01 -1.81
N ILE A 62 -3.14 3.20 -2.38
CA ILE A 62 -3.28 3.46 -3.81
C ILE A 62 -2.00 4.10 -4.33
N ARG A 63 -1.43 3.51 -5.39
CA ARG A 63 -0.14 3.93 -5.98
C ARG A 63 -0.26 4.40 -7.43
N ASP A 64 -1.46 4.44 -7.99
CA ASP A 64 -1.69 4.80 -9.38
C ASP A 64 -3.06 5.47 -9.58
N ALA A 65 -3.15 6.28 -10.64
CA ALA A 65 -4.34 7.06 -10.96
C ALA A 65 -5.55 6.21 -11.36
N VAL A 66 -5.35 5.02 -11.94
CA VAL A 66 -6.47 4.14 -12.35
C VAL A 66 -7.18 3.61 -11.10
N THR A 67 -6.41 3.07 -10.15
CA THR A 67 -6.94 2.61 -8.87
C THR A 67 -7.54 3.77 -8.05
N TYR A 68 -6.94 4.96 -8.10
CA TYR A 68 -7.52 6.15 -7.47
C TYR A 68 -8.86 6.57 -8.09
N GLY A 69 -8.97 6.49 -9.41
CA GLY A 69 -10.22 6.77 -10.12
C GLY A 69 -11.38 5.87 -9.67
N GLU A 70 -11.11 4.60 -9.36
CA GLU A 70 -12.13 3.71 -8.76
C GLU A 70 -12.54 4.14 -7.35
N LEU A 71 -11.60 4.65 -6.53
CA LEU A 71 -11.96 5.21 -5.22
C LEU A 71 -12.84 6.46 -5.37
N MET A 72 -12.53 7.34 -6.33
CA MET A 72 -13.33 8.54 -6.59
C MET A 72 -14.77 8.24 -7.06
N LYS A 73 -15.02 7.06 -7.64
CA LYS A 73 -16.39 6.61 -7.96
C LYS A 73 -17.19 6.26 -6.71
N LEU A 74 -16.52 5.80 -5.65
CA LEU A 74 -17.12 5.49 -4.35
C LEU A 74 -17.25 6.73 -3.47
N ASP A 75 -16.31 7.68 -3.62
CA ASP A 75 -16.27 8.93 -2.87
C ASP A 75 -15.94 10.09 -3.81
N ASN A 76 -17.00 10.75 -4.29
CA ASN A 76 -16.90 11.84 -5.28
C ASN A 76 -16.47 13.18 -4.67
N THR A 77 -16.24 13.25 -3.36
CA THR A 77 -15.77 14.45 -2.65
C THR A 77 -14.26 14.61 -2.70
N LEU A 78 -13.55 13.56 -3.13
CA LEU A 78 -12.09 13.54 -3.18
C LEU A 78 -11.54 14.45 -4.29
N PRO A 79 -10.39 15.12 -4.07
CA PRO A 79 -9.76 15.94 -5.09
C PRO A 79 -9.26 15.07 -6.25
N LYS A 80 -9.32 15.60 -7.48
CA LYS A 80 -8.70 14.93 -8.63
C LYS A 80 -7.18 14.94 -8.49
N LEU A 81 -6.55 13.79 -8.71
CA LEU A 81 -5.09 13.63 -8.71
C LEU A 81 -4.65 13.06 -10.05
N GLU A 82 -3.73 13.74 -10.71
CA GLU A 82 -3.21 13.36 -12.02
C GLU A 82 -2.20 12.19 -11.92
N ALA A 83 -1.96 11.50 -13.03
CA ALA A 83 -0.99 10.38 -13.06
C ALA A 83 0.42 10.77 -12.60
N GLU A 84 0.84 12.02 -12.84
CA GLU A 84 2.15 12.54 -12.42
C GLU A 84 2.33 12.54 -10.90
N PHE A 85 1.25 12.80 -10.16
CA PHE A 85 1.26 12.80 -8.69
C PHE A 85 1.76 11.45 -8.14
N PHE A 86 1.33 10.35 -8.76
CA PHE A 86 1.64 8.99 -8.34
C PHE A 86 3.05 8.52 -8.71
N LYS A 87 3.88 9.36 -9.33
CA LYS A 87 5.30 9.05 -9.54
C LYS A 87 6.12 9.14 -8.25
N SER A 88 5.72 9.99 -7.31
CA SER A 88 6.40 10.17 -6.02
C SER A 88 5.47 10.14 -4.82
N ASN A 89 4.18 9.90 -5.03
CA ASN A 89 3.19 9.84 -3.95
C ASN A 89 2.35 8.56 -4.00
N ALA A 90 1.85 8.18 -2.83
CA ALA A 90 0.76 7.24 -2.68
C ALA A 90 -0.37 7.89 -1.88
N VAL A 91 -1.56 7.31 -1.98
CA VAL A 91 -2.73 7.70 -1.20
C VAL A 91 -3.08 6.57 -0.25
N ILE A 92 -3.34 6.91 1.02
CA ILE A 92 -3.96 6.02 1.99
C ILE A 92 -5.32 6.59 2.34
N ALA A 93 -6.35 5.80 2.12
CA ALA A 93 -7.73 6.13 2.46
C ALA A 93 -8.23 5.15 3.51
N ALA A 94 -8.86 5.66 4.56
CA ALA A 94 -9.44 4.84 5.62
C ALA A 94 -10.84 5.33 5.96
N TYR A 95 -11.79 4.40 5.93
CA TYR A 95 -13.20 4.59 6.18
C TYR A 95 -13.61 3.67 7.34
N LEU A 96 -14.34 4.21 8.32
CA LEU A 96 -14.86 3.42 9.44
C LEU A 96 -16.19 2.73 9.12
N GLY A 97 -16.82 3.12 8.02
CA GLY A 97 -18.21 2.76 7.74
C GLY A 97 -19.16 3.39 8.75
N THR A 98 -20.40 2.90 8.78
CA THR A 98 -21.48 3.50 9.57
C THR A 98 -21.22 3.42 11.09
N ARG A 99 -21.51 4.51 11.80
CA ARG A 99 -21.54 4.63 13.25
C ARG A 99 -22.85 5.30 13.68
N ASN A 100 -23.39 4.87 14.81
CA ASN A 100 -24.73 5.29 15.26
C ASN A 100 -24.72 6.63 16.02
N THR A 101 -23.55 7.19 16.28
CA THR A 101 -23.40 8.47 16.96
C THR A 101 -22.30 9.31 16.30
N GLY A 102 -22.30 10.60 16.60
CA GLY A 102 -21.14 11.46 16.37
C GLY A 102 -19.97 11.15 17.31
N GLY A 103 -18.85 11.84 17.09
CA GLY A 103 -17.65 11.75 17.93
C GLY A 103 -16.62 10.70 17.50
N TYR A 104 -16.91 9.92 16.46
CA TYR A 104 -15.95 9.01 15.84
C TYR A 104 -15.13 9.74 14.77
N SER A 105 -13.83 9.46 14.69
CA SER A 105 -12.96 9.92 13.60
C SER A 105 -11.85 8.91 13.29
N VAL A 106 -11.17 9.12 12.16
CA VAL A 106 -10.03 8.31 11.73
C VAL A 106 -8.76 9.12 11.92
N ASP A 107 -7.75 8.51 12.54
CA ASP A 107 -6.40 9.04 12.54
C ASP A 107 -5.46 8.16 11.72
N ILE A 108 -4.56 8.80 10.97
CA ILE A 108 -3.55 8.12 10.15
C ILE A 108 -2.20 8.74 10.51
N LYS A 109 -1.34 7.93 11.10
CA LYS A 109 0.02 8.30 11.48
C LYS A 109 1.00 7.64 10.53
N TRP A 110 2.06 8.34 10.15
CA TRP A 110 3.15 7.80 9.35
C TRP A 110 4.42 7.84 10.17
N GLY A 111 5.18 6.76 10.12
CA GLY A 111 6.48 6.70 10.76
C GLY A 111 7.25 5.47 10.34
N THR A 112 8.38 5.25 10.97
CA THR A 112 9.18 4.04 10.83
C THR A 112 8.88 3.14 12.02
N ALA A 113 8.50 1.89 11.76
CA ALA A 113 8.25 0.94 12.84
C ALA A 113 9.59 0.68 13.55
N LEU A 114 9.57 0.58 14.89
CA LEU A 114 10.75 0.13 15.63
C LEU A 114 11.20 -1.22 15.05
N SER A 115 12.46 -1.33 14.63
CA SER A 115 13.02 -2.59 14.16
C SER A 115 12.82 -3.67 15.22
N VAL A 116 11.99 -4.67 14.93
CA VAL A 116 11.90 -5.88 15.77
C VAL A 116 12.84 -6.92 15.15
N GLY A 117 13.99 -7.13 15.80
CA GLY A 117 15.01 -8.09 15.35
C GLY A 117 15.84 -7.61 14.15
N ARG A 118 16.16 -8.52 13.22
CA ARG A 118 17.03 -8.26 12.04
C ARG A 118 16.32 -7.56 10.86
N THR A 119 15.06 -7.18 11.02
CA THR A 119 14.31 -6.51 9.94
C THR A 119 14.55 -5.01 10.03
N PRO A 120 15.08 -4.36 8.99
CA PRO A 120 15.20 -2.90 8.99
C PRO A 120 13.82 -2.27 9.20
N ALA A 121 13.79 -1.18 9.97
CA ALA A 121 12.59 -0.38 10.21
C ALA A 121 11.93 -0.05 8.86
N LYS A 122 10.73 -0.60 8.64
CA LYS A 122 9.95 -0.32 7.43
C LYS A 122 9.04 0.88 7.71
N PRO A 123 8.86 1.78 6.73
CA PRO A 123 7.84 2.80 6.85
C PRO A 123 6.47 2.13 7.00
N PHE A 124 5.67 2.63 7.92
CA PHE A 124 4.35 2.11 8.19
C PHE A 124 3.35 3.24 8.44
N ALA A 125 2.14 3.04 7.93
CA ALA A 125 0.99 3.81 8.33
C ALA A 125 0.29 3.08 9.48
N TYR A 126 0.01 3.80 10.56
CA TYR A 126 -0.86 3.33 11.63
C TYR A 126 -2.21 4.02 11.52
N ILE A 127 -3.26 3.23 11.34
CA ILE A 127 -4.64 3.70 11.20
C ILE A 127 -5.39 3.38 12.50
N GLU A 128 -5.97 4.40 13.11
CA GLU A 128 -6.60 4.34 14.42
C GLU A 128 -8.03 4.89 14.37
N GLU A 129 -8.98 4.18 14.98
CA GLU A 129 -10.31 4.67 15.28
C GLU A 129 -10.22 5.53 16.54
N LYS A 130 -10.66 6.78 16.43
CA LYS A 130 -10.88 7.65 17.58
C LYS A 130 -12.34 7.58 17.95
N ALA A 131 -12.66 6.81 18.99
CA ALA A 131 -13.98 6.78 19.59
C ALA A 131 -14.20 8.00 20.50
N PRO A 132 -15.45 8.43 20.70
CA PRO A 132 -15.76 9.43 21.71
C PRO A 132 -15.33 8.95 23.10
N ALA A 133 -14.89 9.88 23.95
CA ALA A 133 -14.50 9.55 25.31
C ALA A 133 -15.67 8.95 26.11
N LYS A 134 -15.36 8.13 27.12
CA LYS A 134 -16.40 7.54 27.96
C LYS A 134 -17.20 8.64 28.67
N ALA A 135 -18.52 8.44 28.76
CA ALA A 135 -19.46 9.31 29.45
C ALA A 135 -19.60 10.75 28.91
N VAL A 136 -19.11 11.04 27.70
CA VAL A 136 -19.41 12.31 27.02
C VAL A 136 -20.75 12.23 26.29
N MET A 137 -21.51 13.32 26.32
CA MET A 137 -22.71 13.44 25.48
C MET A 137 -22.27 13.52 24.02
N VAL A 138 -22.85 12.66 23.19
CA VAL A 138 -22.58 12.62 21.74
C VAL A 138 -23.85 12.89 20.94
N PRO A 139 -23.73 13.57 19.79
CA PRO A 139 -24.86 13.74 18.89
C PRO A 139 -25.41 12.38 18.45
N GLN A 140 -26.74 12.23 18.51
CA GLN A 140 -27.45 11.05 17.99
C GLN A 140 -27.69 11.23 16.50
N MET A 141 -26.66 10.93 15.71
CA MET A 141 -26.73 10.98 14.24
C MET A 141 -25.94 9.81 13.66
N ILE A 142 -26.43 9.29 12.53
CA ILE A 142 -25.70 8.30 11.76
C ILE A 142 -24.53 9.00 11.06
N THR A 143 -23.31 8.55 11.34
CA THR A 143 -22.07 9.05 10.73
C THR A 143 -21.36 7.93 9.99
N SER A 144 -20.41 8.29 9.14
CA SER A 144 -19.52 7.38 8.43
C SER A 144 -18.14 8.03 8.26
N PRO A 145 -17.33 8.06 9.34
CA PRO A 145 -16.10 8.83 9.33
C PRO A 145 -14.99 8.25 8.46
N PHE A 146 -14.20 9.15 7.90
CA PHE A 146 -13.13 8.81 6.98
C PHE A 146 -11.99 9.84 7.02
N LYS A 147 -10.82 9.38 6.58
CA LYS A 147 -9.64 10.21 6.36
C LYS A 147 -8.87 9.68 5.17
N VAL A 148 -8.50 10.58 4.26
CA VAL A 148 -7.69 10.32 3.09
C VAL A 148 -6.46 11.21 3.14
N VAL A 149 -5.29 10.58 3.07
CA VAL A 149 -4.00 11.25 3.12
C VAL A 149 -3.16 10.87 1.92
N SER A 150 -2.34 11.78 1.47
CA SER A 150 -1.21 11.50 0.60
C SER A 150 0.08 11.41 1.38
N LEU A 151 0.98 10.58 0.90
CA LEU A 151 2.32 10.41 1.43
C LEU A 151 3.33 10.38 0.29
N GLU A 152 4.45 11.06 0.47
CA GLU A 152 5.57 10.99 -0.46
C GLU A 152 6.28 9.65 -0.27
N VAL A 153 6.36 8.83 -1.32
CA VAL A 153 7.05 7.54 -1.32
C VAL A 153 7.70 7.28 -2.65
N ASN A 154 8.83 6.58 -2.60
CA ASN A 154 9.40 6.05 -3.82
C ASN A 154 8.47 4.96 -4.38
N PRO A 155 8.29 4.87 -5.72
CA PRO A 155 7.48 3.85 -6.38
C PRO A 155 7.71 2.41 -5.91
N THR A 156 8.94 2.08 -5.56
CA THR A 156 9.41 0.75 -5.16
C THR A 156 9.53 0.58 -3.65
N GLU A 157 9.17 1.60 -2.87
CA GLU A 157 9.19 1.52 -1.41
C GLU A 157 7.95 0.80 -0.91
N ASN A 158 8.15 -0.16 -0.01
CA ASN A 158 7.05 -0.92 0.58
C ASN A 158 6.25 -0.01 1.51
N ILE A 159 4.93 -0.12 1.49
CA ILE A 159 4.04 0.57 2.43
C ILE A 159 3.42 -0.50 3.30
N MET A 160 3.76 -0.49 4.58
CA MET A 160 3.10 -1.33 5.57
C MET A 160 1.94 -0.58 6.19
N VAL A 161 0.83 -1.27 6.45
CA VAL A 161 -0.30 -0.69 7.19
C VAL A 161 -0.60 -1.56 8.40
N ALA A 162 -0.61 -0.92 9.56
CA ALA A 162 -1.15 -1.45 10.80
C ALA A 162 -2.48 -0.74 11.10
N SER A 163 -3.45 -1.49 11.60
CA SER A 163 -4.73 -0.93 12.03
C SER A 163 -5.29 -1.69 13.23
N ASP A 164 -6.07 -0.97 14.03
CA ASP A 164 -6.74 -1.51 15.21
C ASP A 164 -7.89 -2.49 14.85
N SER A 165 -8.57 -2.99 15.89
CA SER A 165 -9.64 -3.99 15.76
C SER A 165 -10.81 -3.56 14.88
N ALA A 166 -11.08 -2.27 14.71
CA ALA A 166 -12.21 -1.78 13.91
C ALA A 166 -12.11 -2.23 12.44
N TRP A 167 -10.89 -2.40 11.94
CA TRP A 167 -10.60 -2.90 10.59
C TRP A 167 -10.13 -4.37 10.56
N GLN A 168 -10.15 -5.08 11.68
CA GLN A 168 -9.73 -6.50 11.71
C GLN A 168 -10.82 -7.46 11.31
N GLN A 169 -12.09 -7.13 11.60
CA GLN A 169 -13.23 -8.03 11.39
C GLN A 169 -13.53 -8.30 9.92
N THR A 170 -13.09 -7.42 9.02
CA THR A 170 -13.31 -7.52 7.58
C THR A 170 -12.28 -8.40 6.87
N ARG A 171 -11.18 -8.77 7.56
CA ARG A 171 -10.01 -9.43 6.95
C ARG A 171 -10.26 -10.91 6.65
N ARG A 172 -10.22 -11.28 5.37
CA ARG A 172 -10.15 -12.68 4.94
C ARG A 172 -8.69 -13.09 4.72
N ARG A 173 -8.23 -14.07 5.49
CA ARG A 173 -6.88 -14.63 5.36
C ARG A 173 -6.89 -15.72 4.30
N TYR A 174 -6.03 -15.59 3.29
CA TYR A 174 -5.71 -16.67 2.37
C TYR A 174 -4.25 -17.08 2.59
N ARG A 175 -4.01 -18.39 2.58
CA ARG A 175 -2.66 -18.94 2.63
C ARG A 175 -2.23 -19.26 1.21
N VAL A 176 -1.02 -18.84 0.86
CA VAL A 176 -0.40 -19.29 -0.39
C VAL A 176 0.14 -20.69 -0.13
N THR A 177 -0.54 -21.71 -0.66
CA THR A 177 -0.13 -23.12 -0.54
C THR A 177 0.96 -23.49 -1.55
N SER A 178 0.98 -22.80 -2.68
CA SER A 178 2.00 -22.92 -3.72
C SER A 178 2.06 -21.65 -4.56
N GLY A 179 3.26 -21.26 -4.97
CA GLY A 179 3.48 -20.19 -5.93
C GLY A 179 4.83 -20.40 -6.61
N THR A 180 4.99 -19.87 -7.82
CA THR A 180 6.28 -19.86 -8.51
C THR A 180 6.54 -18.44 -8.97
N PHE A 181 7.70 -17.90 -8.62
CA PHE A 181 8.20 -16.67 -9.19
C PHE A 181 9.17 -17.01 -10.31
N LYS A 182 9.01 -16.35 -11.45
CA LYS A 182 9.97 -16.41 -12.57
C LYS A 182 10.32 -14.98 -12.96
N MET A 183 11.61 -14.70 -13.09
CA MET A 183 12.08 -13.49 -13.73
C MET A 183 13.08 -13.85 -14.83
N SER A 184 13.07 -13.07 -15.89
CA SER A 184 14.01 -13.13 -16.99
C SER A 184 14.35 -11.72 -17.43
N GLY A 185 15.63 -11.41 -17.67
CA GLY A 185 16.07 -10.10 -18.14
C GLY A 185 17.47 -9.71 -17.67
N GLY A 186 17.76 -8.41 -17.71
CA GLY A 186 19.08 -7.87 -17.43
C GLY A 186 20.04 -7.97 -18.62
N PHE A 187 21.09 -7.16 -18.60
CA PHE A 187 22.05 -7.03 -19.71
C PHE A 187 22.72 -8.37 -20.08
N ALA A 188 22.85 -9.27 -19.10
CA ALA A 188 23.46 -10.60 -19.28
C ALA A 188 22.45 -11.74 -19.53
N GLY A 189 21.14 -11.46 -19.64
CA GLY A 189 20.12 -12.49 -19.88
C GLY A 189 19.87 -13.42 -18.69
N THR A 190 19.85 -12.89 -17.48
CA THR A 190 19.59 -13.66 -16.26
C THR A 190 18.17 -14.21 -16.24
N THR A 191 18.02 -15.49 -15.91
CA THR A 191 16.73 -16.11 -15.60
C THR A 191 16.79 -16.74 -14.21
N GLU A 192 15.87 -16.37 -13.34
CA GLU A 192 15.70 -16.98 -12.01
C GLU A 192 14.29 -17.52 -11.85
N GLN A 193 14.17 -18.71 -11.27
CA GLN A 193 12.89 -19.30 -10.90
C GLN A 193 12.99 -19.89 -9.50
N PHE A 194 11.99 -19.62 -8.66
CA PHE A 194 11.91 -20.18 -7.31
C PHE A 194 10.46 -20.30 -6.83
N GLY A 195 10.23 -21.19 -5.87
CA GLY A 195 8.94 -21.34 -5.21
C GLY A 195 8.65 -20.17 -4.26
N LEU A 196 7.38 -19.81 -4.15
CA LEU A 196 6.87 -18.85 -3.18
C LEU A 196 5.91 -19.53 -2.21
N THR A 197 6.05 -19.19 -0.94
CA THR A 197 5.11 -19.52 0.13
C THR A 197 4.78 -18.27 0.92
N GLY A 198 3.79 -18.34 1.82
CA GLY A 198 3.45 -17.24 2.72
C GLY A 198 1.96 -16.95 2.78
N ASN A 199 1.61 -15.69 2.97
CA ASN A 199 0.26 -15.21 3.23
C ASN A 199 -0.14 -14.14 2.21
N LEU A 200 -1.34 -14.31 1.65
CA LEU A 200 -2.04 -13.26 0.91
C LEU A 200 -3.33 -12.97 1.66
N ARG A 201 -3.45 -11.82 2.31
CA ARG A 201 -4.67 -11.47 3.03
C ARG A 201 -5.44 -10.45 2.20
N VAL A 202 -6.67 -10.79 1.84
CA VAL A 202 -7.60 -9.79 1.31
C VAL A 202 -8.25 -9.15 2.51
N LEU A 203 -7.91 -7.90 2.76
CA LEU A 203 -8.35 -7.23 3.97
C LEU A 203 -9.80 -6.80 3.84
N VAL A 204 -10.18 -6.19 2.72
CA VAL A 204 -11.53 -5.68 2.47
C VAL A 204 -11.76 -5.60 0.96
N ARG A 205 -13.01 -5.72 0.53
CA ARG A 205 -13.48 -5.32 -0.80
C ARG A 205 -14.53 -4.24 -0.63
N GLU A 206 -14.43 -3.16 -1.39
CA GLU A 206 -15.44 -2.10 -1.47
C GLU A 206 -15.63 -1.72 -2.94
N GLY A 207 -16.84 -1.94 -3.47
CA GLY A 207 -17.11 -1.84 -4.90
C GLY A 207 -16.13 -2.67 -5.76
N ASN A 208 -15.43 -2.00 -6.67
CA ASN A 208 -14.41 -2.59 -7.53
C ASN A 208 -13.02 -2.63 -6.88
N LEU A 209 -12.84 -2.12 -5.67
CA LEU A 209 -11.54 -2.11 -5.00
C LEU A 209 -11.38 -3.32 -4.08
N ALA A 210 -10.18 -3.90 -4.08
CA ALA A 210 -9.77 -4.86 -3.07
C ALA A 210 -8.37 -4.55 -2.56
N THR A 211 -8.22 -4.58 -1.24
CA THR A 211 -6.95 -4.28 -0.59
C THR A 211 -6.30 -5.55 -0.09
N PHE A 212 -5.01 -5.70 -0.41
CA PHE A 212 -4.21 -6.87 -0.16
C PHE A 212 -3.06 -6.54 0.78
N PHE A 213 -2.88 -7.38 1.78
CA PHE A 213 -1.61 -7.52 2.48
C PHE A 213 -0.91 -8.74 1.92
N ILE A 214 0.20 -8.50 1.23
CA ILE A 214 1.03 -9.52 0.62
C ILE A 214 2.23 -9.73 1.53
N SER A 215 2.47 -10.96 1.94
CA SER A 215 3.70 -11.37 2.64
C SER A 215 4.09 -12.75 2.12
N VAL A 216 4.92 -12.75 1.09
CA VAL A 216 5.39 -13.97 0.41
C VAL A 216 6.90 -13.99 0.38
N PHE A 217 7.46 -15.19 0.47
CA PHE A 217 8.90 -15.40 0.52
C PHE A 217 9.26 -16.73 -0.15
N ASN A 218 10.50 -16.85 -0.61
CA ASN A 218 11.06 -18.13 -1.03
C ASN A 218 11.46 -18.96 0.20
N SER A 219 12.03 -20.15 0.00
CA SER A 219 12.43 -21.01 1.12
C SER A 219 13.34 -20.28 2.11
N ASP A 220 13.11 -20.46 3.43
CA ASP A 220 13.98 -19.93 4.49
C ASP A 220 15.43 -20.45 4.39
N SER A 221 15.62 -21.57 3.69
CA SER A 221 16.94 -22.19 3.42
C SER A 221 17.56 -21.79 2.08
N ALA A 222 16.95 -20.88 1.32
CA ALA A 222 17.47 -20.46 0.03
C ALA A 222 18.81 -19.71 0.16
N LYS A 223 19.75 -19.99 -0.76
CA LYS A 223 21.05 -19.29 -0.83
C LYS A 223 20.91 -17.77 -0.94
N LYS A 224 19.85 -17.31 -1.61
CA LYS A 224 19.45 -15.90 -1.73
C LYS A 224 18.01 -15.76 -1.23
N PRO A 225 17.80 -15.20 -0.03
CA PRO A 225 16.46 -14.91 0.47
C PRO A 225 15.75 -13.90 -0.44
N ARG A 226 14.51 -14.20 -0.80
CA ARG A 226 13.64 -13.40 -1.68
C ARG A 226 12.29 -13.25 -0.99
N SER A 227 11.78 -12.03 -0.90
CA SER A 227 10.51 -11.73 -0.25
C SER A 227 9.83 -10.49 -0.80
N LEU A 228 8.51 -10.46 -0.66
CA LEU A 228 7.64 -9.34 -0.92
C LEU A 228 6.68 -9.18 0.26
N ASP A 229 6.83 -8.07 0.97
CA ASP A 229 5.91 -7.62 2.01
C ASP A 229 5.37 -6.24 1.62
N ASP A 230 4.09 -6.13 1.26
CA ASP A 230 3.49 -4.84 0.89
C ASP A 230 1.99 -4.82 1.18
N PHE A 231 1.46 -3.61 1.31
CA PHE A 231 0.04 -3.32 1.38
C PHE A 231 -0.35 -2.54 0.11
N THR A 232 -1.33 -3.04 -0.64
CA THR A 232 -1.72 -2.43 -1.92
C THR A 232 -3.19 -2.64 -2.22
N THR A 233 -3.75 -1.79 -3.06
CA THR A 233 -5.12 -1.91 -3.55
C THR A 233 -5.10 -2.20 -5.04
N GLY A 234 -5.90 -3.17 -5.46
CA GLY A 234 -6.16 -3.45 -6.86
C GLY A 234 -7.61 -3.20 -7.23
N VAL A 235 -7.86 -3.20 -8.54
CA VAL A 235 -9.17 -3.11 -9.16
C VAL A 235 -9.63 -4.50 -9.56
N ILE A 236 -10.88 -4.84 -9.24
CA ILE A 236 -11.57 -6.05 -9.66
C ILE A 236 -12.64 -5.62 -10.66
N ASP A 237 -12.57 -6.13 -11.88
CA ASP A 237 -13.58 -5.89 -12.89
C ASP A 237 -14.86 -6.72 -12.65
N THR A 238 -15.88 -6.50 -13.49
CA THR A 238 -17.17 -7.20 -13.41
C THR A 238 -17.06 -8.71 -13.62
N ASN A 239 -15.99 -9.18 -14.27
CA ASN A 239 -15.73 -10.59 -14.53
C ASN A 239 -14.91 -11.25 -13.40
N GLY A 240 -14.56 -10.49 -12.36
CA GLY A 240 -13.75 -10.97 -11.23
C GLY A 240 -12.25 -10.99 -11.50
N HIS A 241 -11.78 -10.34 -12.57
CA HIS A 241 -10.35 -10.18 -12.83
C HIS A 241 -9.78 -9.06 -11.97
N LEU A 242 -8.75 -9.41 -11.21
CA LEU A 242 -7.97 -8.50 -10.39
C LEU A 242 -6.82 -7.92 -11.20
N THR A 243 -6.60 -6.61 -11.08
CA THR A 243 -5.37 -5.94 -11.52
C THR A 243 -4.83 -5.05 -10.39
N ILE A 244 -3.53 -5.18 -10.10
CA ILE A 244 -2.78 -4.22 -9.28
C ILE A 244 -1.77 -3.58 -10.22
N ASN A 245 -1.98 -2.32 -10.59
CA ASN A 245 -1.17 -1.65 -11.62
C ASN A 245 0.25 -1.34 -11.15
N LYS A 246 0.42 -1.08 -9.86
CA LYS A 246 1.72 -0.73 -9.28
C LYS A 246 1.89 -1.36 -7.90
N LEU A 247 2.88 -2.23 -7.79
CA LEU A 247 3.26 -2.95 -6.58
C LEU A 247 4.79 -2.92 -6.46
N THR A 248 5.33 -2.85 -5.25
CA THR A 248 6.78 -3.02 -5.08
C THR A 248 7.23 -4.42 -5.49
N ALA A 249 8.45 -4.55 -6.02
CA ALA A 249 9.03 -5.87 -6.22
C ALA A 249 9.62 -6.47 -4.93
N GLY A 250 9.74 -5.68 -3.86
CA GLY A 250 10.47 -6.09 -2.66
C GLY A 250 11.88 -6.55 -3.02
N SER A 251 12.29 -7.69 -2.48
CA SER A 251 13.54 -8.35 -2.87
C SER A 251 13.35 -9.44 -3.92
N LEU A 252 12.13 -9.66 -4.43
CA LEU A 252 11.85 -10.65 -5.47
C LEU A 252 12.58 -10.34 -6.78
N VAL A 253 12.80 -9.06 -7.08
CA VAL A 253 13.59 -8.60 -8.23
C VAL A 253 14.71 -7.72 -7.70
N ASP A 254 15.92 -7.88 -8.25
CA ASP A 254 17.05 -7.04 -7.87
C ASP A 254 16.83 -5.57 -8.27
N SER A 255 17.44 -4.66 -7.53
CA SER A 255 17.46 -3.24 -7.89
C SER A 255 18.51 -2.97 -8.98
N PRO A 256 18.27 -2.00 -9.88
CA PRO A 256 17.07 -1.19 -10.01
C PRO A 256 15.91 -1.95 -10.68
N ASN A 257 14.68 -1.70 -10.23
CA ASN A 257 13.45 -2.17 -10.87
C ASN A 257 12.36 -1.08 -10.78
N SER A 258 11.30 -1.21 -11.58
CA SER A 258 10.17 -0.28 -11.61
C SER A 258 8.97 -0.74 -10.75
N GLY A 259 9.14 -1.86 -10.02
CA GLY A 259 8.05 -2.58 -9.38
C GLY A 259 7.46 -3.70 -10.24
N LEU A 260 6.27 -4.14 -9.84
CA LEU A 260 5.50 -5.21 -10.44
C LEU A 260 4.11 -4.71 -10.83
N LYS A 261 3.59 -5.24 -11.94
CA LYS A 261 2.17 -5.26 -12.24
C LYS A 261 1.63 -6.65 -11.94
N VAL A 262 0.46 -6.71 -11.31
CA VAL A 262 -0.18 -7.96 -10.95
C VAL A 262 -1.51 -8.09 -11.67
N SER A 263 -1.81 -9.28 -12.16
CA SER A 263 -3.12 -9.67 -12.66
C SER A 263 -3.55 -10.98 -12.04
N GLY A 264 -4.84 -11.22 -11.94
CA GLY A 264 -5.36 -12.46 -11.38
C GLY A 264 -6.86 -12.58 -11.57
N ALA A 265 -7.44 -13.66 -11.06
CA ALA A 265 -8.88 -13.84 -11.01
C ALA A 265 -9.28 -14.54 -9.72
N PHE A 266 -10.45 -14.16 -9.19
CA PHE A 266 -11.10 -14.92 -8.14
C PHE A 266 -11.92 -16.03 -8.79
N SER A 267 -11.61 -17.30 -8.49
CA SER A 267 -12.48 -18.40 -8.88
C SER A 267 -13.43 -18.78 -7.75
N SER A 268 -14.69 -19.05 -8.10
CA SER A 268 -15.60 -19.80 -7.23
C SER A 268 -15.19 -21.26 -7.28
N GLY A 269 -14.60 -21.75 -6.18
CA GLY A 269 -14.49 -23.17 -5.91
C GLY A 269 -15.70 -23.67 -5.14
#